data_AF-A0A9E0LW91-F1
#
_entry.id   AF-A0A9E0LW91-F1
#
_cell.length_a   1.000
_cell.length_b   1.000
_cell.length_c   1.000
_cell.angle_alpha   90.00
_cell.angle_beta   90.00
_cell.angle_gamma   90.00
#
_symmetry.space_group_name_H-M   'P 1'
#
loop_
_entity.id
_entity.type
_entity.pdbx_description
1 polymer ?
#
loop_
_entity_poly.entity_id
_entity_poly.type
_entity_poly.pdbx_seq_one_letter_code
_entity_poly.pdbx_strand_id
1 'polypeptide(L)'
;MKRTLLALCTLALAAAPVLAGPVYLPAAINETEGAYTQVTELWATNPDTAIQGFVVRYISGTSNGTIRVAGDETGPYYLAPGESKRFTNLVPAGFRGLLELDGATMLRFSGALTTRNLNGTKVAESEVPVLDQVEIAPAGSTILLQGWERAGSTLTSSLGVVNLAHTAAQCTITIRLKDGLLAVQNVPINLQPLTQVQFDDALAVLGLTNVAEGARSEVSCNQSFWSYLTTRNNQTGEVEFIEASTRIGGSTLVEPVGTTPDPGPDPGPDPNPPPGDSVVFTRNGEIVRYPTNNNGLSNFRVNMPFSGNREFRKVTVDFDFHIGTWDRTNTTGFHCIFWLNNGSSWNNMFGYVNTRGSRNMTVFQVNATGAGWMEQASGGSPQPGGNYHMRYEYDLDEDTVFYRITGGGGNTVVTRAYNIRGTTFSTARFFIEFGYQHASEGPEAYTPGWTFSNLRAVFIP
;
A
#
# COMPACT_ATOMS: atom_id res chain seq x y z
N MET A 1 64.01 -24.87 -33.23
CA MET A 1 63.15 -24.17 -32.25
C MET A 1 62.05 -23.41 -33.00
N LYS A 2 60.85 -23.99 -33.12
CA LYS A 2 59.69 -23.34 -33.76
C LYS A 2 58.77 -22.83 -32.65
N ARG A 3 58.54 -21.51 -32.61
CA ARG A 3 57.70 -20.81 -31.64
C ARG A 3 56.24 -21.04 -31.98
N THR A 4 55.50 -21.68 -31.08
CA THR A 4 54.05 -21.86 -31.15
C THR A 4 53.39 -20.58 -30.63
N LEU A 5 52.73 -19.82 -31.52
CA LEU A 5 51.88 -18.70 -31.14
C LEU A 5 50.52 -19.26 -30.69
N LEU A 6 50.19 -19.09 -29.41
CA LEU A 6 48.88 -19.39 -28.86
C LEU A 6 47.94 -18.22 -29.21
N ALA A 7 47.01 -18.43 -30.15
CA ALA A 7 45.96 -17.47 -30.46
C ALA A 7 44.84 -17.59 -29.41
N LEU A 8 44.72 -16.55 -28.57
CA LEU A 8 43.65 -16.42 -27.59
C LEU A 8 42.37 -15.98 -28.33
N CYS A 9 41.49 -16.93 -28.66
CA CYS A 9 40.14 -16.63 -29.17
C CYS A 9 39.28 -16.11 -28.00
N THR A 10 39.07 -14.80 -27.94
CA THR A 10 38.03 -14.18 -27.12
C THR A 10 36.65 -14.57 -27.67
N LEU A 11 36.00 -15.56 -27.04
CA LEU A 11 34.57 -15.80 -27.23
C LEU A 11 33.80 -14.58 -26.72
N ALA A 12 33.35 -13.73 -27.63
CA ALA A 12 32.28 -12.78 -27.36
C ALA A 12 30.97 -13.58 -27.23
N LEU A 13 30.61 -13.96 -26.01
CA LEU A 13 29.24 -14.39 -25.72
C LEU A 13 28.33 -13.18 -25.97
N ALA A 14 27.68 -13.14 -27.12
CA ALA A 14 26.55 -12.26 -27.35
C ALA A 14 25.49 -12.64 -26.31
N ALA A 15 25.26 -11.76 -25.33
CA ALA A 15 24.13 -11.89 -24.43
C ALA A 15 22.86 -11.90 -25.29
N ALA A 16 22.22 -13.06 -25.42
CA ALA A 16 20.91 -13.13 -26.05
C ALA A 16 19.98 -12.19 -25.26
N PRO A 17 19.17 -11.36 -25.93
CA PRO A 17 18.19 -10.54 -25.23
C PRO A 17 17.31 -11.47 -24.40
N VAL A 18 17.26 -11.22 -23.10
CA VAL A 18 16.31 -11.87 -22.21
C VAL A 18 14.93 -11.41 -22.70
N LEU A 19 14.22 -12.29 -23.40
CA LEU A 19 12.82 -12.05 -23.77
C LEU A 19 12.04 -11.93 -22.45
N ALA A 20 11.45 -10.77 -22.18
CA ALA A 20 10.56 -10.68 -21.03
C ALA A 20 9.37 -11.60 -21.28
N GLY A 21 9.01 -12.38 -20.27
CA GLY A 21 7.83 -13.22 -20.30
C GLY A 21 6.55 -12.41 -20.11
N PRO A 22 5.38 -13.02 -20.33
CA PRO A 22 4.11 -12.41 -20.00
C PRO A 22 4.00 -12.13 -18.50
N VAL A 23 3.19 -11.14 -18.14
CA VAL A 23 2.79 -10.86 -16.76
C VAL A 23 1.31 -11.18 -16.58
N TYR A 24 0.87 -11.39 -15.34
CA TYR A 24 -0.47 -11.89 -15.07
C TYR A 24 -1.22 -10.97 -14.12
N LEU A 25 -2.45 -10.58 -14.47
CA LEU A 25 -3.34 -9.80 -13.61
C LEU A 25 -4.37 -10.74 -12.98
N PRO A 26 -4.26 -11.05 -11.67
CA PRO A 26 -5.21 -11.89 -10.96
C PRO A 26 -6.51 -11.13 -10.70
N ALA A 27 -7.49 -11.84 -10.12
CA ALA A 27 -8.79 -11.28 -9.76
C ALA A 27 -9.45 -10.53 -10.92
N ALA A 28 -9.29 -11.00 -12.16
CA ALA A 28 -9.88 -10.39 -13.33
C ALA A 28 -11.38 -10.69 -13.34
N ILE A 29 -12.20 -9.71 -12.99
CA ILE A 29 -13.65 -9.85 -12.83
C ILE A 29 -14.39 -8.72 -13.55
N ASN A 30 -15.54 -9.05 -14.12
CA ASN A 30 -16.53 -8.06 -14.54
C ASN A 30 -17.94 -8.64 -14.30
N GLU A 31 -18.37 -8.61 -13.05
CA GLU A 31 -19.62 -9.26 -12.63
C GLU A 31 -20.46 -8.34 -11.76
N THR A 32 -21.78 -8.47 -11.89
CA THR A 32 -22.75 -7.74 -11.06
C THR A 32 -23.26 -8.66 -9.97
N GLU A 33 -23.13 -8.22 -8.73
CA GLU A 33 -23.63 -8.91 -7.55
C GLU A 33 -24.42 -7.94 -6.67
N GLY A 34 -25.72 -8.16 -6.57
CA GLY A 34 -26.63 -7.26 -5.88
C GLY A 34 -26.70 -5.88 -6.53
N ALA A 35 -26.41 -4.83 -5.75
CA ALA A 35 -26.49 -3.44 -6.19
C ALA A 35 -25.19 -2.90 -6.83
N TYR A 36 -24.18 -3.76 -6.99
CA TYR A 36 -22.86 -3.33 -7.45
C TYR A 36 -22.27 -4.26 -8.50
N THR A 37 -21.50 -3.67 -9.41
CA THR A 37 -20.67 -4.35 -10.40
C THR A 37 -19.21 -4.22 -9.99
N GLN A 38 -18.52 -5.35 -9.85
CA GLN A 38 -17.07 -5.39 -9.67
C GLN A 38 -16.42 -5.50 -11.04
N VAL A 39 -15.45 -4.63 -11.31
CA VAL A 39 -14.73 -4.55 -12.58
C VAL A 39 -13.24 -4.44 -12.31
N THR A 40 -12.45 -5.31 -12.89
CA THR A 40 -10.99 -5.18 -12.91
C THR A 40 -10.60 -4.29 -14.07
N GLU A 41 -9.89 -3.23 -13.74
CA GLU A 41 -9.40 -2.23 -14.67
C GLU A 41 -7.87 -2.29 -14.72
N LEU A 42 -7.30 -1.96 -15.86
CA LEU A 42 -5.85 -2.01 -16.09
C LEU A 42 -5.33 -0.62 -16.46
N TRP A 43 -4.27 -0.18 -15.80
CA TRP A 43 -3.41 0.88 -16.32
C TRP A 43 -2.25 0.25 -17.09
N ALA A 44 -2.01 0.77 -18.29
CA ALA A 44 -0.80 0.46 -19.04
C ALA A 44 -0.08 1.76 -19.41
N THR A 45 1.22 1.80 -19.16
CA THR A 45 2.09 2.95 -19.41
C THR A 45 3.21 2.54 -20.35
N ASN A 46 3.41 3.35 -21.39
CA ASN A 46 4.55 3.26 -22.29
C ASN A 46 5.57 4.37 -21.96
N PRO A 47 6.62 4.09 -21.18
CA PRO A 47 7.66 5.07 -20.87
C PRO A 47 8.67 5.27 -22.02
N ASP A 48 8.56 4.49 -23.10
CA ASP A 48 9.50 4.52 -24.21
C ASP A 48 9.21 5.69 -25.18
N THR A 49 10.14 5.91 -26.10
CA THR A 49 10.11 6.86 -27.22
C THR A 49 9.48 6.30 -28.49
N ALA A 50 9.24 4.98 -28.56
CA ALA A 50 8.57 4.29 -29.66
C ALA A 50 7.13 3.88 -29.28
N ILE A 51 6.28 3.65 -30.28
CA ILE A 51 4.96 3.03 -30.07
C ILE A 51 5.19 1.60 -29.57
N GLN A 52 4.56 1.25 -28.46
CA GLN A 52 4.59 -0.08 -27.89
C GLN A 52 3.20 -0.70 -27.90
N GLY A 53 3.13 -2.03 -27.88
CA GLY A 53 1.86 -2.73 -27.84
C GLY A 53 1.88 -4.00 -27.01
N PHE A 54 0.69 -4.46 -26.67
CA PHE A 54 0.44 -5.69 -25.92
C PHE A 54 -0.86 -6.35 -26.36
N VAL A 55 -0.99 -7.64 -26.10
CA VAL A 55 -2.22 -8.42 -26.22
C VAL A 55 -2.67 -8.87 -24.83
N VAL A 56 -3.95 -9.17 -24.71
CA VAL A 56 -4.55 -9.65 -23.47
C VAL A 56 -5.20 -10.99 -23.74
N ARG A 57 -4.85 -11.98 -22.93
CA ARG A 57 -5.43 -13.30 -23.00
C ARG A 57 -6.22 -13.61 -21.73
N TYR A 58 -7.42 -14.11 -21.92
CA TYR A 58 -8.36 -14.46 -20.87
C TYR A 58 -8.17 -15.92 -20.48
N ILE A 59 -7.88 -16.16 -19.20
CA ILE A 59 -7.78 -17.50 -18.64
C ILE A 59 -8.92 -17.62 -17.63
N SER A 60 -9.99 -18.32 -18.02
CA SER A 60 -11.15 -18.51 -17.15
C SER A 60 -10.79 -19.30 -15.90
N GLY A 61 -11.48 -19.01 -14.80
CA GLY A 61 -11.29 -19.73 -13.55
C GLY A 61 -11.46 -21.23 -13.75
N THR A 62 -10.52 -22.03 -13.24
CA THR A 62 -10.42 -23.51 -13.36
C THR A 62 -9.91 -24.09 -14.68
N SER A 63 -9.78 -23.29 -15.75
CA SER A 63 -9.26 -23.78 -17.03
C SER A 63 -7.74 -23.97 -17.01
N ASN A 64 -7.24 -24.89 -17.82
CA ASN A 64 -5.82 -25.06 -18.06
C ASN A 64 -5.32 -23.97 -19.01
N GLY A 65 -4.66 -22.93 -18.49
CA GLY A 65 -4.21 -21.77 -19.26
C GLY A 65 -3.07 -22.07 -20.25
N THR A 66 -2.46 -23.25 -20.19
CA THR A 66 -1.49 -23.69 -21.22
C THR A 66 -2.18 -24.10 -22.53
N ILE A 67 -3.49 -24.38 -22.49
CA ILE A 67 -4.29 -24.66 -23.69
C ILE A 67 -4.79 -23.32 -24.21
N ARG A 68 -4.38 -22.96 -25.43
CA ARG A 68 -4.82 -21.73 -26.08
C ARG A 68 -6.05 -22.01 -26.94
N VAL A 69 -7.17 -21.35 -26.64
CA VAL A 69 -8.41 -21.46 -27.43
C VAL A 69 -8.60 -20.21 -28.28
N ALA A 70 -9.08 -20.38 -29.51
CA ALA A 70 -9.39 -19.26 -30.38
C ALA A 70 -10.50 -18.40 -29.76
N GLY A 71 -10.26 -17.09 -29.66
CA GLY A 71 -11.20 -16.13 -29.05
C GLY A 71 -10.87 -15.75 -27.60
N ASP A 72 -9.95 -16.45 -26.95
CA ASP A 72 -9.48 -16.09 -25.60
C ASP A 72 -8.50 -14.91 -25.61
N GLU A 73 -8.21 -14.30 -26.76
CA GLU A 73 -7.24 -13.21 -26.89
C GLU A 73 -7.86 -11.98 -27.56
N THR A 74 -7.51 -10.80 -27.06
CA THR A 74 -7.87 -9.50 -27.61
C THR A 74 -6.64 -8.60 -27.77
N GLY A 75 -6.71 -7.68 -28.75
CA GLY A 75 -5.63 -6.79 -29.11
C GLY A 75 -5.20 -6.96 -30.57
N PRO A 76 -4.01 -6.45 -30.95
CA PRO A 76 -3.08 -5.70 -30.10
C PRO A 76 -3.64 -4.33 -29.68
N TYR A 77 -3.30 -3.94 -28.46
CA TYR A 77 -3.49 -2.59 -27.93
C TYR A 77 -2.18 -1.83 -28.10
N TYR A 78 -2.25 -0.61 -28.66
CA TYR A 78 -1.07 0.24 -28.87
C TYR A 78 -1.11 1.47 -27.97
N LEU A 79 0.07 1.86 -27.48
CA LEU A 79 0.31 3.06 -26.70
C LEU A 79 1.37 3.92 -27.39
N ALA A 80 1.06 5.20 -27.57
CA ALA A 80 2.02 6.17 -28.06
C ALA A 80 3.19 6.35 -27.06
N PRO A 81 4.33 6.92 -27.51
CA PRO A 81 5.43 7.28 -26.62
C PRO A 81 4.98 8.16 -25.45
N GLY A 82 5.32 7.78 -24.22
CA GLY A 82 4.93 8.48 -22.99
C GLY A 82 3.45 8.34 -22.58
N GLU A 83 2.63 7.60 -23.34
CA GLU A 83 1.21 7.44 -23.02
C GLU A 83 0.99 6.57 -21.77
N SER A 84 0.07 7.00 -20.90
CA SER A 84 -0.51 6.16 -19.86
C SER A 84 -2.02 6.09 -20.09
N LYS A 85 -2.56 4.88 -20.18
CA LYS A 85 -3.97 4.66 -20.51
C LYS A 85 -4.62 3.70 -19.52
N ARG A 86 -5.82 4.07 -19.07
CA ARG A 86 -6.69 3.22 -18.26
C ARG A 86 -7.68 2.48 -19.15
N PHE A 87 -7.71 1.16 -19.04
CA PHE A 87 -8.64 0.28 -19.73
C PHE A 87 -9.72 -0.17 -18.75
N THR A 88 -10.92 0.40 -18.89
CA THR A 88 -12.04 0.16 -17.96
C THR A 88 -12.95 -0.99 -18.39
N ASN A 89 -12.81 -1.46 -19.64
CA ASN A 89 -13.64 -2.50 -20.24
C ASN A 89 -12.78 -3.61 -20.85
N LEU A 90 -11.61 -3.87 -20.27
CA LEU A 90 -10.68 -4.88 -20.77
C LEU A 90 -11.17 -6.29 -20.47
N VAL A 91 -11.83 -6.46 -19.32
CA VAL A 91 -12.40 -7.72 -18.86
C VAL A 91 -13.85 -7.85 -19.39
N PRO A 92 -14.18 -8.90 -20.16
CA PRO A 92 -15.52 -9.10 -20.70
C PRO A 92 -16.58 -9.25 -19.59
N ALA A 93 -17.79 -8.76 -19.82
CA ALA A 93 -18.89 -8.93 -18.87
C ALA A 93 -19.16 -10.42 -18.58
N GLY A 94 -19.36 -10.76 -17.31
CA GLY A 94 -19.51 -12.12 -16.83
C GLY A 94 -18.20 -12.92 -16.73
N PHE A 95 -17.05 -12.31 -17.02
CA PHE A 95 -15.76 -12.98 -16.90
C PHE A 95 -15.26 -12.97 -15.45
N ARG A 96 -14.65 -14.08 -15.07
CA ARG A 96 -13.90 -14.25 -13.83
C ARG A 96 -12.71 -15.17 -14.06
N GLY A 97 -11.51 -14.71 -13.70
CA GLY A 97 -10.30 -15.51 -13.83
C GLY A 97 -9.02 -14.68 -13.74
N LEU A 98 -8.09 -15.00 -14.64
CA LEU A 98 -6.75 -14.41 -14.74
C LEU A 98 -6.61 -13.77 -16.13
N LEU A 99 -5.97 -12.61 -16.21
CA LEU A 99 -5.47 -12.09 -17.49
C LEU A 99 -3.99 -12.41 -17.64
N GLU A 100 -3.60 -12.86 -18.82
CA GLU A 100 -2.20 -12.91 -19.25
C GLU A 100 -1.96 -11.73 -20.19
N LEU A 101 -0.99 -10.88 -19.85
CA LEU A 101 -0.59 -9.71 -20.61
C LEU A 101 0.75 -10.01 -21.28
N ASP A 102 0.75 -10.04 -22.61
CA ASP A 102 1.94 -10.31 -23.42
C ASP A 102 2.24 -9.12 -24.33
N GLY A 103 3.45 -8.58 -24.28
CA GLY A 103 3.76 -7.34 -24.97
C GLY A 103 5.20 -6.88 -24.80
N ALA A 104 5.46 -5.64 -25.22
CA ALA A 104 6.80 -5.08 -25.16
C ALA A 104 7.32 -4.92 -23.71
N THR A 105 8.59 -5.26 -23.49
CA THR A 105 9.25 -5.29 -22.17
C THR A 105 9.33 -3.92 -21.47
N MET A 106 9.18 -2.83 -22.23
CA MET A 106 9.20 -1.46 -21.73
C MET A 106 7.86 -1.04 -21.12
N LEU A 107 6.76 -1.75 -21.43
CA LEU A 107 5.46 -1.45 -20.86
C LEU A 107 5.47 -1.68 -19.34
N ARG A 108 4.66 -0.90 -18.64
CA ARG A 108 4.39 -1.02 -17.21
C ARG A 108 2.89 -1.16 -17.01
N PHE A 109 2.51 -2.06 -16.12
CA PHE A 109 1.12 -2.40 -15.86
C PHE A 109 0.80 -2.26 -14.39
N SER A 110 -0.39 -1.77 -14.06
CA SER A 110 -0.97 -1.88 -12.71
C SER A 110 -2.47 -2.17 -12.79
N GLY A 111 -2.96 -3.00 -11.89
CA GLY A 111 -4.36 -3.39 -11.83
C GLY A 111 -5.14 -2.62 -10.77
N ALA A 112 -6.45 -2.52 -10.96
CA ALA A 112 -7.35 -2.05 -9.91
C ALA A 112 -8.67 -2.81 -9.95
N LEU A 113 -9.11 -3.30 -8.79
CA LEU A 113 -10.45 -3.83 -8.58
C LEU A 113 -11.37 -2.67 -8.20
N THR A 114 -12.28 -2.34 -9.11
CA THR A 114 -13.20 -1.22 -8.97
C THR A 114 -14.61 -1.72 -8.69
N THR A 115 -15.29 -1.13 -7.71
CA THR A 115 -16.73 -1.35 -7.50
C THR A 115 -17.50 -0.17 -8.06
N ARG A 116 -18.53 -0.46 -8.85
CA ARG A 116 -19.46 0.52 -9.42
C ARG A 116 -20.89 0.21 -8.97
N ASN A 117 -21.71 1.22 -8.73
CA ASN A 117 -23.14 1.00 -8.52
C ASN A 117 -23.87 0.70 -9.84
N LEU A 118 -25.16 0.38 -9.80
CA LEU A 118 -25.96 0.08 -11.01
C LEU A 118 -26.04 1.24 -12.03
N ASN A 119 -25.71 2.47 -11.64
CA ASN A 119 -25.63 3.62 -12.55
C ASN A 119 -24.24 3.76 -13.19
N GLY A 120 -23.31 2.85 -12.91
CA GLY A 120 -21.93 2.87 -13.40
C GLY A 120 -20.99 3.79 -12.61
N THR A 121 -21.46 4.48 -11.58
CA THR A 121 -20.64 5.36 -10.74
C THR A 121 -19.68 4.53 -9.90
N LYS A 122 -18.38 4.85 -9.96
CA LYS A 122 -17.36 4.26 -9.10
C LYS A 122 -17.61 4.62 -7.64
N VAL A 123 -17.69 3.62 -6.76
CA VAL A 123 -17.89 3.79 -5.31
C VAL A 123 -16.68 3.36 -4.49
N ALA A 124 -15.88 2.42 -5.01
CA ALA A 124 -14.66 1.96 -4.36
C ALA A 124 -13.63 1.50 -5.40
N GLU A 125 -12.36 1.47 -4.99
CA GLU A 125 -11.23 1.04 -5.81
C GLU A 125 -10.15 0.51 -4.88
N SER A 126 -9.57 -0.65 -5.22
CA SER A 126 -8.41 -1.21 -4.53
C SER A 126 -7.39 -1.67 -5.57
N GLU A 127 -6.10 -1.49 -5.30
CA GLU A 127 -5.02 -1.88 -6.21
C GLU A 127 -4.94 -3.41 -6.31
N VAL A 128 -4.63 -3.91 -7.50
CA VAL A 128 -4.40 -5.34 -7.75
C VAL A 128 -3.01 -5.48 -8.34
N PRO A 129 -2.11 -6.24 -7.71
CA PRO A 129 -0.75 -6.40 -8.21
C PRO A 129 -0.76 -7.15 -9.53
N VAL A 130 0.14 -6.75 -10.43
CA VAL A 130 0.41 -7.47 -11.67
C VAL A 130 1.56 -8.42 -11.40
N LEU A 131 1.27 -9.72 -11.42
CA LEU A 131 2.20 -10.77 -11.05
C LEU A 131 3.21 -11.02 -12.17
N ASP A 132 4.48 -10.92 -11.81
CA ASP A 132 5.58 -11.48 -12.57
C ASP A 132 6.13 -12.74 -11.87
N GLN A 133 7.28 -13.26 -12.34
CA GLN A 133 7.91 -14.43 -11.72
C GLN A 133 8.60 -14.15 -10.38
N VAL A 134 8.72 -12.88 -9.95
CA VAL A 134 9.45 -12.46 -8.75
C VAL A 134 8.56 -12.50 -7.51
N GLU A 135 7.26 -12.26 -7.67
CA GLU A 135 6.31 -12.10 -6.55
C GLU A 135 5.56 -13.39 -6.16
N ILE A 136 5.98 -14.55 -6.69
CA ILE A 136 5.35 -15.85 -6.40
C ILE A 136 5.98 -16.57 -5.21
N ALA A 137 5.16 -17.20 -4.39
CA ALA A 137 5.63 -18.05 -3.31
C ALA A 137 6.19 -19.37 -3.87
N PRO A 138 7.35 -19.86 -3.39
CA PRO A 138 7.94 -21.08 -3.89
C PRO A 138 7.13 -22.32 -3.48
N ALA A 139 7.28 -23.40 -4.25
CA ALA A 139 6.70 -24.70 -3.93
C ALA A 139 7.04 -25.15 -2.49
N GLY A 140 6.05 -25.70 -1.80
CA GLY A 140 6.16 -26.18 -0.41
C GLY A 140 6.17 -25.07 0.64
N SER A 141 6.17 -23.79 0.26
CA SER A 141 6.04 -22.69 1.22
C SER A 141 4.59 -22.44 1.63
N THR A 142 4.40 -21.58 2.64
CA THR A 142 3.07 -21.18 3.13
C THR A 142 2.93 -19.66 3.07
N ILE A 143 1.88 -19.19 2.40
CA ILE A 143 1.43 -17.80 2.44
C ILE A 143 0.43 -17.65 3.59
N LEU A 144 0.55 -16.57 4.36
CA LEU A 144 -0.41 -16.16 5.37
C LEU A 144 -1.19 -14.95 4.86
N LEU A 145 -2.52 -15.05 4.81
CA LEU A 145 -3.42 -13.92 4.51
C LEU A 145 -4.23 -13.62 5.76
N GLN A 146 -4.17 -12.38 6.24
CA GLN A 146 -4.89 -11.90 7.42
C GLN A 146 -6.02 -10.97 7.01
N GLY A 147 -6.96 -10.69 7.91
CA GLY A 147 -8.08 -9.77 7.61
C GLY A 147 -9.30 -10.46 7.00
N TRP A 148 -9.44 -11.78 7.19
CA TRP A 148 -10.67 -12.48 6.84
C TRP A 148 -11.82 -12.03 7.76
N GLU A 149 -12.88 -11.51 7.19
CA GLU A 149 -14.03 -11.03 7.95
C GLU A 149 -15.34 -11.50 7.32
N ARG A 150 -16.30 -11.80 8.20
CA ARG A 150 -17.68 -12.05 7.77
C ARG A 150 -18.67 -11.56 8.80
N ALA A 151 -19.60 -10.72 8.38
CA ALA A 151 -20.70 -10.24 9.21
C ALA A 151 -22.02 -10.41 8.46
N GLY A 152 -22.61 -11.61 8.55
CA GLY A 152 -23.77 -11.97 7.74
C GLY A 152 -23.48 -11.80 6.25
N SER A 153 -24.40 -11.21 5.50
CA SER A 153 -24.18 -10.87 4.09
C SER A 153 -23.62 -9.46 3.87
N THR A 154 -23.37 -8.69 4.94
CA THR A 154 -22.90 -7.31 4.82
C THR A 154 -21.43 -7.26 4.50
N LEU A 155 -20.61 -8.00 5.24
CA LEU A 155 -19.17 -8.07 5.05
C LEU A 155 -18.80 -9.50 4.67
N THR A 156 -18.10 -9.67 3.56
CA THR A 156 -17.74 -10.97 3.01
C THR A 156 -16.27 -11.00 2.60
N SER A 157 -15.60 -12.13 2.81
CA SER A 157 -14.25 -12.37 2.32
C SER A 157 -14.23 -13.46 1.25
N SER A 158 -13.61 -13.14 0.13
CA SER A 158 -13.30 -14.11 -0.93
C SER A 158 -11.81 -14.42 -0.92
N LEU A 159 -11.46 -15.64 -1.34
CA LEU A 159 -10.07 -16.08 -1.42
C LEU A 159 -9.73 -16.50 -2.84
N GLY A 160 -8.64 -15.97 -3.39
CA GLY A 160 -8.07 -16.42 -4.65
C GLY A 160 -6.77 -17.19 -4.45
N VAL A 161 -6.58 -18.25 -5.25
CA VAL A 161 -5.32 -18.99 -5.35
C VAL A 161 -4.95 -19.10 -6.83
N VAL A 162 -3.71 -18.74 -7.15
CA VAL A 162 -3.18 -18.67 -8.50
C VAL A 162 -2.04 -19.67 -8.64
N ASN A 163 -2.08 -20.48 -9.70
CA ASN A 163 -0.99 -21.34 -10.12
C ASN A 163 -0.40 -20.78 -11.42
N LEU A 164 0.78 -20.18 -11.34
CA LEU A 164 1.52 -19.70 -12.51
C LEU A 164 2.51 -20.74 -13.05
N ALA A 165 2.55 -21.96 -12.48
CA ALA A 165 3.33 -23.04 -13.07
C ALA A 165 2.66 -23.58 -14.34
N HIS A 166 3.48 -24.09 -15.25
CA HIS A 166 3.03 -24.78 -16.47
C HIS A 166 2.65 -26.25 -16.20
N THR A 167 2.51 -26.61 -14.92
CA THR A 167 2.09 -27.92 -14.43
C THR A 167 0.97 -27.74 -13.40
N ALA A 168 0.16 -28.78 -13.19
CA ALA A 168 -0.91 -28.72 -12.19
C ALA A 168 -0.33 -28.60 -10.78
N ALA A 169 -1.00 -27.84 -9.93
CA ALA A 169 -0.65 -27.66 -8.52
C ALA A 169 -1.71 -28.28 -7.61
N GLN A 170 -1.25 -28.86 -6.51
CA GLN A 170 -2.07 -29.27 -5.39
C GLN A 170 -1.78 -28.33 -4.23
N CYS A 171 -2.81 -27.66 -3.76
CA CYS A 171 -2.75 -26.72 -2.66
C CYS A 171 -3.55 -27.22 -1.46
N THR A 172 -3.20 -26.73 -0.27
CA THR A 172 -3.96 -26.92 0.96
C THR A 172 -4.26 -25.56 1.59
N ILE A 173 -5.44 -25.44 2.19
CA ILE A 173 -5.84 -24.26 2.95
C ILE A 173 -6.18 -24.67 4.38
N THR A 174 -5.59 -23.96 5.33
CA THR A 174 -5.96 -23.99 6.74
C THR A 174 -6.47 -22.61 7.15
N ILE A 175 -7.55 -22.52 7.92
CA ILE A 175 -8.08 -21.26 8.45
C ILE A 175 -8.03 -21.29 9.97
N ARG A 176 -7.51 -20.21 10.54
CA ARG A 176 -7.50 -19.97 11.99
C ARG A 176 -8.21 -18.68 12.31
N LEU A 177 -8.97 -18.67 13.40
CA LEU A 177 -9.59 -17.46 13.94
C LEU A 177 -8.52 -16.57 14.59
N LYS A 178 -8.91 -15.34 14.95
CA LYS A 178 -8.02 -14.34 15.60
C LYS A 178 -7.26 -14.85 16.83
N ASP A 179 -7.82 -15.79 17.57
CA ASP A 179 -7.25 -16.36 18.80
C ASP A 179 -6.33 -17.56 18.50
N GLY A 180 -6.12 -17.88 17.23
CA GLY A 180 -5.34 -19.01 16.77
C GLY A 180 -6.11 -20.33 16.69
N LEU A 181 -7.39 -20.35 17.11
CA LEU A 181 -8.23 -21.54 17.05
C LEU A 181 -8.36 -22.01 15.60
N LEU A 182 -8.15 -23.30 15.39
CA LEU A 182 -8.29 -23.94 14.10
C LEU A 182 -9.77 -24.04 13.74
N ALA A 183 -10.19 -23.33 12.69
CA ALA A 183 -11.56 -23.39 12.18
C ALA A 183 -11.68 -24.45 11.09
N VAL A 184 -10.71 -24.51 10.19
CA VAL A 184 -10.67 -25.42 9.04
C VAL A 184 -9.23 -25.86 8.82
N GLN A 185 -9.02 -27.13 8.47
CA GLN A 185 -7.69 -27.71 8.33
C GLN A 185 -7.49 -28.40 7.00
N ASN A 186 -6.38 -28.06 6.32
CA ASN A 186 -5.84 -28.76 5.16
C ASN A 186 -6.87 -29.09 4.06
N VAL A 187 -7.76 -28.16 3.73
CA VAL A 187 -8.71 -28.34 2.62
C VAL A 187 -7.93 -28.43 1.32
N PRO A 188 -8.00 -29.56 0.59
CA PRO A 188 -7.24 -29.73 -0.64
C PRO A 188 -7.91 -29.01 -1.80
N ILE A 189 -7.10 -28.35 -2.62
CA ILE A 189 -7.52 -27.70 -3.87
C ILE A 189 -6.58 -28.13 -4.98
N ASN A 190 -7.15 -28.50 -6.13
CA ASN A 190 -6.39 -28.79 -7.33
C ASN A 190 -6.50 -27.61 -8.29
N LEU A 191 -5.35 -27.13 -8.77
CA LEU A 191 -5.25 -26.04 -9.73
C LEU A 191 -4.64 -26.58 -11.03
N GLN A 192 -5.28 -26.28 -12.15
CA GLN A 192 -4.70 -26.51 -13.48
C GLN A 192 -3.45 -25.64 -13.70
N PRO A 193 -2.58 -25.96 -14.68
CA PRO A 193 -1.50 -25.08 -15.11
C PRO A 193 -2.01 -23.68 -15.51
N LEU A 194 -1.25 -22.63 -15.19
CA LEU A 194 -1.57 -21.23 -15.53
C LEU A 194 -3.04 -20.90 -15.26
N THR A 195 -3.46 -20.97 -14.00
CA THR A 195 -4.88 -20.80 -13.64
C THR A 195 -5.05 -19.98 -12.37
N GLN A 196 -6.27 -19.52 -12.16
CA GLN A 196 -6.74 -19.00 -10.89
C GLN A 196 -8.03 -19.72 -10.49
N VAL A 197 -8.19 -19.96 -9.20
CA VAL A 197 -9.49 -20.30 -8.60
C VAL A 197 -9.79 -19.28 -7.52
N GLN A 198 -11.02 -18.77 -7.52
CA GLN A 198 -11.52 -17.88 -6.47
C GLN A 198 -12.74 -18.53 -5.81
N PHE A 199 -12.76 -18.48 -4.47
CA PHE A 199 -13.86 -18.91 -3.64
C PHE A 199 -14.55 -17.66 -3.12
N ASP A 200 -15.73 -17.37 -3.67
CA ASP A 200 -16.52 -16.23 -3.22
C ASP A 200 -17.15 -16.53 -1.87
N ASP A 201 -17.11 -15.53 -0.99
CA ASP A 201 -17.64 -15.64 0.36
C ASP A 201 -17.18 -16.94 1.05
N ALA A 202 -15.86 -17.17 1.00
CA ALA A 202 -15.27 -18.45 1.33
C ALA A 202 -15.54 -18.88 2.79
N LEU A 203 -15.73 -17.92 3.71
CA LEU A 203 -16.16 -18.24 5.08
C LEU A 203 -17.57 -18.83 5.12
N ALA A 204 -18.49 -18.35 4.30
CA ALA A 204 -19.84 -18.92 4.21
C ALA A 204 -19.84 -20.33 3.64
N VAL A 205 -19.02 -20.58 2.61
CA VAL A 205 -18.83 -21.91 2.01
C VAL A 205 -18.36 -22.92 3.08
N LEU A 206 -17.57 -22.45 4.04
CA LEU A 206 -17.05 -23.24 5.17
C LEU A 206 -17.98 -23.25 6.40
N GLY A 207 -19.18 -22.66 6.31
CA GLY A 207 -20.16 -22.60 7.40
C GLY A 207 -19.82 -21.60 8.51
N LEU A 208 -18.79 -20.75 8.33
CA LEU A 208 -18.35 -19.74 9.29
C LEU A 208 -19.12 -18.43 9.07
N THR A 209 -20.37 -18.36 9.50
CA THR A 209 -21.27 -17.24 9.15
C THR A 209 -21.02 -15.93 9.90
N ASN A 210 -20.17 -15.94 10.93
CA ASN A 210 -19.83 -14.74 11.69
C ASN A 210 -18.36 -14.80 12.17
N VAL A 211 -17.52 -13.97 11.57
CA VAL A 211 -16.09 -13.79 11.84
C VAL A 211 -15.83 -12.29 11.86
N ALA A 212 -16.32 -11.61 12.91
CA ALA A 212 -16.33 -10.15 12.96
C ALA A 212 -14.99 -9.50 13.39
N GLU A 213 -14.05 -10.29 13.89
CA GLU A 213 -12.80 -9.78 14.46
C GLU A 213 -11.56 -10.41 13.81
N GLY A 214 -11.69 -10.80 12.54
CA GLY A 214 -10.57 -11.34 11.77
C GLY A 214 -10.38 -12.85 11.91
N ALA A 215 -9.95 -13.44 10.81
CA ALA A 215 -9.30 -14.74 10.73
C ALA A 215 -8.08 -14.63 9.81
N ARG A 216 -7.32 -15.72 9.71
CA ARG A 216 -6.23 -15.86 8.75
C ARG A 216 -6.33 -17.18 8.01
N SER A 217 -5.92 -17.17 6.74
CA SER A 217 -5.68 -18.39 5.98
C SER A 217 -4.18 -18.67 5.84
N GLU A 218 -3.83 -19.94 5.90
CA GLU A 218 -2.52 -20.51 5.63
C GLU A 218 -2.67 -21.33 4.34
N VAL A 219 -2.10 -20.83 3.23
CA VAL A 219 -2.19 -21.46 1.90
C VAL A 219 -0.83 -22.02 1.54
N SER A 220 -0.75 -23.30 1.16
CA SER A 220 0.48 -23.94 0.69
C SER A 220 0.21 -24.75 -0.56
N CYS A 221 1.15 -24.77 -1.50
CA CYS A 221 1.04 -25.56 -2.74
C CYS A 221 2.32 -26.35 -3.03
N ASN A 222 2.20 -27.45 -3.75
CA ASN A 222 3.35 -28.25 -4.21
C ASN A 222 4.05 -27.69 -5.47
N GLN A 223 3.56 -26.57 -6.01
CA GLN A 223 4.17 -25.78 -7.08
C GLN A 223 4.30 -24.32 -6.63
N SER A 224 5.05 -23.51 -7.37
CA SER A 224 5.05 -22.06 -7.15
C SER A 224 3.66 -21.50 -7.37
N PHE A 225 3.22 -20.64 -6.46
CA PHE A 225 1.83 -20.18 -6.40
C PHE A 225 1.75 -18.77 -5.86
N TRP A 226 0.57 -18.17 -6.00
CA TRP A 226 0.23 -16.90 -5.36
C TRP A 226 -1.18 -16.98 -4.77
N SER A 227 -1.48 -16.14 -3.79
CA SER A 227 -2.79 -16.12 -3.16
C SER A 227 -3.10 -14.74 -2.61
N TYR A 228 -4.38 -14.39 -2.62
CA TYR A 228 -4.88 -13.10 -2.17
C TYR A 228 -6.25 -13.27 -1.53
N LEU A 229 -6.65 -12.26 -0.77
CA LEU A 229 -7.98 -12.13 -0.23
C LEU A 229 -8.62 -10.85 -0.76
N THR A 230 -9.93 -10.87 -0.96
CA THR A 230 -10.70 -9.63 -1.10
C THR A 230 -11.74 -9.56 0.01
N THR A 231 -11.85 -8.41 0.68
CA THR A 231 -12.98 -8.11 1.54
C THR A 231 -13.96 -7.23 0.78
N ARG A 232 -15.25 -7.38 1.06
CA ARG A 232 -16.30 -6.58 0.45
C ARG A 232 -17.37 -6.24 1.45
N ASN A 233 -17.77 -4.98 1.48
CA ASN A 233 -18.98 -4.53 2.13
C ASN A 233 -20.11 -4.42 1.10
N ASN A 234 -21.04 -5.38 1.11
CA ASN A 234 -22.17 -5.47 0.19
C ASN A 234 -23.21 -4.36 0.38
N GLN A 235 -23.14 -3.57 1.47
CA GLN A 235 -24.02 -2.42 1.69
C GLN A 235 -23.45 -1.12 1.14
N THR A 236 -22.12 -0.93 1.19
CA THR A 236 -21.45 0.30 0.74
C THR A 236 -20.81 0.16 -0.64
N GLY A 237 -20.48 -1.07 -1.03
CA GLY A 237 -19.69 -1.38 -2.22
C GLY A 237 -18.18 -1.27 -1.99
N GLU A 238 -17.74 -0.98 -0.76
CA GLU A 238 -16.32 -0.98 -0.41
C GLU A 238 -15.69 -2.33 -0.70
N VAL A 239 -14.47 -2.29 -1.21
CA VAL A 239 -13.67 -3.46 -1.55
C VAL A 239 -12.23 -3.20 -1.13
N GLU A 240 -11.59 -4.22 -0.56
CA GLU A 240 -10.17 -4.20 -0.25
C GLU A 240 -9.51 -5.43 -0.84
N PHE A 241 -8.38 -5.23 -1.50
CA PHE A 241 -7.51 -6.30 -1.97
C PHE A 241 -6.39 -6.50 -0.95
N ILE A 242 -6.23 -7.72 -0.45
CA ILE A 242 -5.29 -8.05 0.61
C ILE A 242 -4.30 -9.09 0.11
N GLU A 243 -3.03 -8.73 0.18
CA GLU A 243 -1.89 -9.56 -0.21
C GLU A 243 -1.32 -10.38 0.96
N ALA A 244 -0.32 -11.21 0.65
CA ALA A 244 0.44 -11.98 1.62
C ALA A 244 1.00 -11.09 2.75
N SER A 245 0.80 -11.53 4.00
CA SER A 245 1.43 -10.90 5.14
C SER A 245 2.94 -11.05 5.08
N THR A 246 3.67 -9.97 5.35
CA THR A 246 5.13 -10.01 5.48
C THR A 246 5.56 -10.82 6.69
N ARG A 247 6.67 -11.54 6.54
CA ARG A 247 7.41 -12.19 7.64
C ARG A 247 8.61 -11.32 8.03
N ILE A 248 8.93 -11.23 9.33
CA ILE A 248 10.09 -10.46 9.82
C ILE A 248 11.39 -10.87 9.09
N GLY A 249 11.61 -12.17 8.88
CA GLY A 249 12.79 -12.69 8.16
C GLY A 249 12.78 -12.50 6.63
N GLY A 250 11.77 -11.83 6.07
CA GLY A 250 11.73 -11.46 4.65
C GLY A 250 12.33 -10.09 4.37
N SER A 251 12.59 -9.31 5.43
CA SER A 251 13.25 -8.03 5.30
C SER A 251 14.72 -8.24 4.94
N THR A 252 15.12 -7.77 3.75
CA THR A 252 16.54 -7.58 3.39
C THR A 252 17.07 -6.24 3.88
N LEU A 253 16.23 -5.45 4.56
CA LEU A 253 16.68 -4.24 5.22
C LEU A 253 17.67 -4.68 6.28
N VAL A 254 18.93 -4.32 6.05
CA VAL A 254 19.96 -4.44 7.06
C VAL A 254 19.57 -3.45 8.15
N GLU A 255 19.52 -3.91 9.40
CA GLU A 255 19.51 -3.00 10.53
C GLU A 255 20.63 -1.97 10.29
N PRO A 256 20.38 -0.66 10.39
CA PRO A 256 21.41 0.34 10.13
C PRO A 256 22.65 0.03 10.97
N VAL A 257 23.66 -0.58 10.33
CA VAL A 257 24.93 -0.88 10.98
C VAL A 257 25.59 0.47 11.07
N GLY A 258 25.83 0.97 12.28
CA GLY A 258 26.62 2.18 12.49
C GLY A 258 28.02 1.95 11.94
N THR A 259 28.24 2.19 10.65
CA THR A 259 29.53 1.97 10.01
C THR A 259 30.42 3.18 10.25
N THR A 260 31.31 2.94 11.21
CA THR A 260 32.70 3.38 11.32
C THR A 260 33.05 4.74 11.95
N PRO A 261 34.11 4.75 12.79
CA PRO A 261 34.80 5.96 13.22
C PRO A 261 35.69 6.48 12.09
N ASP A 262 35.49 7.72 11.65
CA ASP A 262 36.49 8.47 10.85
C ASP A 262 36.63 9.88 11.46
N PRO A 263 37.87 10.38 11.71
CA PRO A 263 38.12 11.65 12.34
C PRO A 263 38.18 12.73 11.27
N GLY A 264 37.02 13.28 10.90
CA GLY A 264 36.89 14.43 10.01
C GLY A 264 35.98 15.50 10.61
N PRO A 265 36.24 16.81 10.37
CA PRO A 265 35.57 17.88 11.09
C PRO A 265 34.13 18.06 10.59
N ASP A 266 33.20 17.61 11.45
CA ASP A 266 31.83 18.09 11.70
C ASP A 266 30.94 18.43 10.49
N PRO A 267 29.98 17.53 10.17
CA PRO A 267 28.72 17.90 9.56
C PRO A 267 27.53 17.41 10.42
N GLY A 268 27.25 18.08 11.55
CA GLY A 268 25.93 18.07 12.18
C GLY A 268 25.53 16.79 12.92
N PRO A 269 24.67 16.89 13.97
CA PRO A 269 24.35 15.76 14.81
C PRO A 269 23.52 14.73 14.05
N ASP A 270 24.14 13.59 13.76
CA ASP A 270 23.49 12.31 13.45
C ASP A 270 22.41 12.05 14.54
N PRO A 271 21.17 11.64 14.20
CA PRO A 271 20.16 11.35 15.21
C PRO A 271 20.70 10.26 16.14
N ASN A 272 20.94 10.64 17.40
CA ASN A 272 21.37 9.74 18.46
C ASN A 272 20.56 8.43 18.42
N PRO A 273 21.19 7.26 18.61
CA PRO A 273 20.46 6.00 18.72
C PRO A 273 19.33 6.18 19.75
N PRO A 274 18.11 5.69 19.45
CA PRO A 274 16.98 5.82 20.37
C PRO A 274 17.36 5.33 21.76
N PRO A 275 17.05 6.07 22.83
CA PRO A 275 17.40 5.64 24.19
C PRO A 275 16.68 4.34 24.58
N GLY A 276 17.42 3.34 25.08
CA GLY A 276 16.87 2.20 25.84
C GLY A 276 15.72 1.44 25.16
N ASP A 277 14.61 1.25 25.89
CA ASP A 277 13.43 0.47 25.49
C ASP A 277 12.50 1.21 24.48
N SER A 278 13.05 2.14 23.70
CA SER A 278 12.30 2.89 22.69
C SER A 278 11.66 1.97 21.64
N VAL A 279 10.47 2.33 21.17
CA VAL A 279 9.81 1.66 20.04
C VAL A 279 9.96 2.52 18.80
N VAL A 280 10.49 1.94 17.73
CA VAL A 280 10.71 2.63 16.47
C VAL A 280 9.82 2.03 15.39
N PHE A 281 9.09 2.88 14.68
CA PHE A 281 8.38 2.52 13.46
C PHE A 281 9.01 3.25 12.29
N THR A 282 9.34 2.51 11.24
CA THR A 282 9.86 3.09 9.99
C THR A 282 9.06 2.63 8.78
N ARG A 283 8.97 3.53 7.80
CA ARG A 283 8.49 3.29 6.43
C ARG A 283 9.39 4.09 5.48
N ASN A 284 10.40 3.41 4.96
CA ASN A 284 11.32 4.00 3.98
C ASN A 284 10.66 4.03 2.59
N GLY A 285 10.99 5.04 1.79
CA GLY A 285 10.40 5.21 0.46
C GLY A 285 9.02 5.87 0.50
N GLU A 286 8.32 5.85 -0.63
CA GLU A 286 6.97 6.40 -0.76
C GLU A 286 5.96 5.62 0.07
N ILE A 287 5.22 6.33 0.93
CA ILE A 287 4.16 5.78 1.78
C ILE A 287 2.82 5.87 1.08
N VAL A 288 2.52 7.05 0.51
CA VAL A 288 1.30 7.31 -0.23
C VAL A 288 1.50 8.45 -1.21
N ARG A 289 0.84 8.34 -2.37
CA ARG A 289 0.73 9.38 -3.40
C ARG A 289 -0.74 9.63 -3.72
N TYR A 290 -1.18 10.86 -3.49
CA TYR A 290 -2.53 11.29 -3.81
C TYR A 290 -2.68 11.57 -5.31
N PRO A 291 -3.80 11.17 -5.94
CA PRO A 291 -4.09 11.53 -7.32
C PRO A 291 -4.07 13.05 -7.54
N THR A 292 -3.76 13.48 -8.76
CA THR A 292 -3.71 14.91 -9.14
C THR A 292 -5.09 15.54 -9.34
N ASN A 293 -6.15 14.73 -9.32
CA ASN A 293 -7.54 15.18 -9.33
C ASN A 293 -8.11 15.11 -7.90
N ASN A 294 -9.18 15.86 -7.63
CA ASN A 294 -9.90 15.81 -6.34
C ASN A 294 -10.72 14.51 -6.17
N ASN A 295 -10.37 13.43 -6.89
CA ASN A 295 -11.20 12.22 -7.03
C ASN A 295 -10.54 10.95 -6.45
N GLY A 296 -9.62 11.07 -5.50
CA GLY A 296 -9.07 9.84 -4.92
C GLY A 296 -8.35 9.99 -3.61
N LEU A 297 -8.61 8.95 -2.80
CA LEU A 297 -8.11 8.63 -1.48
C LEU A 297 -8.65 9.55 -0.37
N SER A 298 -9.45 8.94 0.50
CA SER A 298 -9.51 9.33 1.90
C SER A 298 -8.10 9.22 2.51
N ASN A 299 -7.95 9.78 3.68
CA ASN A 299 -6.81 9.69 4.54
C ASN A 299 -6.13 8.31 4.56
N PHE A 300 -4.82 8.31 4.37
CA PHE A 300 -4.00 7.11 4.43
C PHE A 300 -3.47 6.93 5.84
N ARG A 301 -3.77 5.78 6.46
CA ARG A 301 -3.42 5.48 7.86
C ARG A 301 -2.24 4.54 7.96
N VAL A 302 -1.25 4.95 8.75
CA VAL A 302 -0.19 4.08 9.25
C VAL A 302 -0.46 3.78 10.73
N ASN A 303 -0.86 2.53 11.00
CA ASN A 303 -1.04 2.03 12.35
C ASN A 303 0.32 1.68 12.99
N MET A 304 0.50 2.07 14.26
CA MET A 304 1.69 1.84 15.07
C MET A 304 1.31 1.07 16.34
N PRO A 305 1.07 -0.25 16.24
CA PRO A 305 0.66 -1.07 17.37
C PRO A 305 1.83 -1.39 18.31
N PHE A 306 1.55 -1.49 19.60
CA PHE A 306 2.49 -1.97 20.61
C PHE A 306 2.08 -3.36 21.11
N SER A 307 3.04 -4.12 21.66
CA SER A 307 2.80 -5.44 22.28
C SER A 307 2.09 -5.31 23.64
N GLY A 308 0.87 -4.79 23.63
CA GLY A 308 0.10 -4.44 24.82
C GLY A 308 0.25 -2.98 25.21
N ASN A 309 -0.31 -2.63 26.37
CA ASN A 309 -0.30 -1.26 26.87
C ASN A 309 1.10 -0.90 27.38
N ARG A 310 1.68 0.18 26.86
CA ARG A 310 3.00 0.70 27.21
C ARG A 310 2.89 2.14 27.69
N GLU A 311 3.85 2.56 28.50
CA GLU A 311 3.99 3.93 28.98
C GLU A 311 5.16 4.60 28.25
N PHE A 312 4.96 5.84 27.85
CA PHE A 312 5.93 6.67 27.14
C PHE A 312 5.91 8.09 27.66
N ARG A 313 7.01 8.81 27.47
CA ARG A 313 7.16 10.23 27.83
C ARG A 313 7.37 11.12 26.61
N LYS A 314 7.90 10.56 25.53
CA LYS A 314 8.18 11.32 24.31
C LYS A 314 7.82 10.54 23.06
N VAL A 315 7.33 11.26 22.05
CA VAL A 315 7.21 10.75 20.68
C VAL A 315 7.83 11.74 19.71
N THR A 316 8.72 11.26 18.84
CA THR A 316 9.27 12.04 17.73
C THR A 316 8.78 11.45 16.42
N VAL A 317 8.43 12.30 15.46
CA VAL A 317 7.99 11.91 14.13
C VAL A 317 8.78 12.70 13.09
N ASP A 318 9.37 11.97 12.15
CA ASP A 318 10.11 12.49 11.01
C ASP A 318 9.52 11.91 9.73
N PHE A 319 9.30 12.72 8.70
CA PHE A 319 8.97 12.23 7.36
C PHE A 319 9.21 13.31 6.30
N ASP A 320 9.28 12.88 5.05
CA ASP A 320 9.34 13.77 3.89
C ASP A 320 7.98 13.86 3.22
N PHE A 321 7.67 15.00 2.63
CA PHE A 321 6.45 15.17 1.84
C PHE A 321 6.65 16.14 0.66
N HIS A 322 5.93 15.86 -0.42
CA HIS A 322 5.83 16.73 -1.58
C HIS A 322 4.45 17.35 -1.63
N ILE A 323 4.37 18.65 -1.90
CA ILE A 323 3.09 19.31 -2.18
C ILE A 323 2.86 19.32 -3.67
N GLY A 324 1.81 18.63 -4.11
CA GLY A 324 1.32 18.70 -5.48
C GLY A 324 0.68 20.06 -5.77
N THR A 325 -0.65 20.12 -5.76
CA THR A 325 -1.41 21.38 -5.92
C THR A 325 -2.34 21.62 -4.74
N TRP A 326 -2.84 22.85 -4.62
CA TRP A 326 -3.92 23.16 -3.69
C TRP A 326 -5.26 22.64 -4.25
N ASP A 327 -6.17 22.29 -3.35
CA ASP A 327 -7.56 22.02 -3.73
C ASP A 327 -8.17 23.24 -4.44
N ARG A 328 -8.58 23.07 -5.69
CA ARG A 328 -9.16 24.16 -6.50
C ARG A 328 -10.49 24.68 -5.95
N THR A 329 -11.23 23.83 -5.23
CA THR A 329 -12.54 24.18 -4.67
C THR A 329 -12.44 24.76 -3.25
N ASN A 330 -11.36 24.46 -2.54
CA ASN A 330 -11.12 24.92 -1.18
C ASN A 330 -9.65 25.30 -0.96
N THR A 331 -9.13 26.23 -1.76
CA THR A 331 -7.72 26.63 -1.74
C THR A 331 -7.27 27.19 -0.38
N THR A 332 -8.20 27.63 0.47
CA THR A 332 -7.94 28.18 1.80
C THR A 332 -8.23 27.21 2.94
N GLY A 333 -8.68 25.98 2.65
CA GLY A 333 -8.98 24.96 3.65
C GLY A 333 -7.74 24.37 4.29
N PHE A 334 -7.94 23.49 5.26
CA PHE A 334 -6.86 22.75 5.91
C PHE A 334 -6.40 21.61 5.01
N HIS A 335 -5.22 21.77 4.42
CA HIS A 335 -4.56 20.69 3.71
C HIS A 335 -3.68 19.97 4.72
N CYS A 336 -4.13 18.82 5.17
CA CYS A 336 -3.49 18.08 6.25
C CYS A 336 -2.12 17.54 5.84
N ILE A 337 -1.10 17.89 6.63
CA ILE A 337 0.24 17.31 6.51
C ILE A 337 0.25 16.00 7.30
N PHE A 338 -0.13 16.02 8.57
CA PHE A 338 -0.34 14.80 9.35
C PHE A 338 -1.24 15.01 10.56
N TRP A 339 -1.68 13.88 11.13
CA TRP A 339 -2.51 13.74 12.30
C TRP A 339 -2.02 12.53 13.07
N LEU A 340 -1.56 12.76 14.29
CA LEU A 340 -0.99 11.76 15.18
C LEU A 340 -1.89 11.61 16.39
N ASN A 341 -2.39 10.40 16.58
CA ASN A 341 -3.39 10.12 17.60
C ASN A 341 -3.00 8.90 18.44
N ASN A 342 -3.32 8.99 19.72
CA ASN A 342 -3.26 7.88 20.65
C ASN A 342 -4.60 7.13 20.65
N GLY A 343 -4.58 5.82 20.40
CA GLY A 343 -5.78 4.98 20.38
C GLY A 343 -6.43 4.88 18.99
N SER A 344 -7.75 5.01 18.91
CA SER A 344 -8.52 4.84 17.66
C SER A 344 -9.50 5.96 17.33
N SER A 345 -9.43 7.08 18.05
CA SER A 345 -10.35 8.19 17.83
C SER A 345 -9.66 9.55 17.91
N TRP A 346 -10.36 10.59 17.45
CA TRP A 346 -9.94 11.99 17.46
C TRP A 346 -9.83 12.64 18.85
N ASN A 347 -10.26 11.94 19.90
CA ASN A 347 -10.35 12.50 21.25
C ASN A 347 -9.01 12.57 21.99
N ASN A 348 -7.91 12.07 21.39
CA ASN A 348 -6.58 12.06 21.98
C ASN A 348 -5.50 12.30 20.92
N MET A 349 -5.54 13.50 20.35
CA MET A 349 -4.72 13.99 19.26
C MET A 349 -3.46 14.63 19.83
N PHE A 350 -2.32 14.01 19.56
CA PHE A 350 -1.00 14.47 20.00
C PHE A 350 -0.52 15.60 19.09
N GLY A 351 -0.81 15.53 17.79
CA GLY A 351 -0.54 16.63 16.89
C GLY A 351 -1.31 16.52 15.59
N TYR A 352 -1.79 17.65 15.11
CA TYR A 352 -2.46 17.77 13.82
C TYR A 352 -1.98 19.04 13.15
N VAL A 353 -1.13 18.87 12.13
CA VAL A 353 -0.48 19.96 11.41
C VAL A 353 -1.07 20.05 10.02
N ASN A 354 -1.57 21.24 9.71
CA ASN A 354 -2.21 21.59 8.46
C ASN A 354 -1.50 22.77 7.83
N THR A 355 -1.47 22.82 6.51
CA THR A 355 -1.14 24.05 5.77
C THR A 355 -2.39 24.64 5.13
N ARG A 356 -2.50 25.96 5.19
CA ARG A 356 -3.48 26.77 4.48
C ARG A 356 -2.73 27.58 3.43
N GLY A 357 -2.30 26.88 2.40
CA GLY A 357 -1.35 27.36 1.40
C GLY A 357 -1.61 28.76 0.85
N SER A 358 -2.83 28.99 0.35
CA SER A 358 -3.23 30.30 -0.19
C SER A 358 -3.27 31.44 0.85
N ARG A 359 -3.25 31.12 2.15
CA ARG A 359 -3.13 32.07 3.26
C ARG A 359 -1.70 32.19 3.80
N ASN A 360 -0.74 31.45 3.23
CA ASN A 360 0.65 31.37 3.69
C ASN A 360 0.75 31.10 5.20
N MET A 361 -0.02 30.11 5.68
CA MET A 361 -0.19 29.83 7.09
C MET A 361 -0.14 28.34 7.39
N THR A 362 0.54 27.96 8.47
CA THR A 362 0.53 26.62 9.05
C THR A 362 -0.30 26.65 10.32
N VAL A 363 -1.19 25.67 10.49
CA VAL A 363 -2.08 25.55 11.66
C VAL A 363 -1.78 24.25 12.38
N PHE A 364 -1.61 24.34 13.68
CA PHE A 364 -1.36 23.23 14.57
C PHE A 364 -2.49 23.09 15.58
N GLN A 365 -2.96 21.86 15.78
CA GLN A 365 -3.95 21.52 16.78
C GLN A 365 -3.48 20.34 17.64
N VAL A 366 -3.86 20.35 18.93
CA VAL A 366 -3.57 19.29 19.91
C VAL A 366 -4.64 19.28 21.01
N ASN A 367 -4.99 18.10 21.52
CA ASN A 367 -5.88 17.92 22.68
C ASN A 367 -5.48 16.73 23.58
N ALA A 368 -4.25 16.24 23.45
CA ALA A 368 -3.73 15.14 24.25
C ALA A 368 -3.55 15.49 25.74
N THR A 369 -3.48 14.44 26.57
CA THR A 369 -3.12 14.46 28.01
C THR A 369 -3.96 15.36 28.93
N GLY A 370 -5.21 15.64 28.55
CA GLY A 370 -6.11 16.47 29.38
C GLY A 370 -5.83 17.97 29.28
N ALA A 371 -4.94 18.39 28.38
CA ALA A 371 -4.89 19.76 27.93
C ALA A 371 -6.20 20.08 27.18
N GLY A 372 -6.78 21.25 27.43
CA GLY A 372 -7.89 21.74 26.60
C GLY A 372 -7.48 21.83 25.14
N TRP A 373 -8.46 21.79 24.23
CA TRP A 373 -8.22 21.96 22.80
C TRP A 373 -7.39 23.22 22.53
N MET A 374 -6.24 23.03 21.90
CA MET A 374 -5.36 24.12 21.50
C MET A 374 -5.28 24.17 19.98
N GLU A 375 -5.52 25.35 19.41
CA GLU A 375 -5.30 25.65 18.00
C GLU A 375 -4.39 26.87 17.89
N GLN A 376 -3.35 26.77 17.08
CA GLN A 376 -2.37 27.82 16.89
C GLN A 376 -2.03 27.99 15.41
N ALA A 377 -2.05 29.23 14.95
CA ALA A 377 -1.73 29.58 13.59
C ALA A 377 -0.38 30.29 13.51
N SER A 378 0.41 29.95 12.49
CA SER A 378 1.74 30.49 12.28
C SER A 378 1.93 30.93 10.84
N GLY A 379 2.51 32.11 10.64
CA GLY A 379 2.90 32.58 9.31
C GLY A 379 4.00 31.70 8.72
N GLY A 380 3.93 31.52 7.41
CA GLY A 380 4.78 30.62 6.64
C GLY A 380 4.05 29.31 6.36
N SER A 381 4.04 28.91 5.09
CA SER A 381 3.56 27.60 4.70
C SER A 381 4.39 26.99 3.57
N PRO A 382 4.50 25.67 3.55
CA PRO A 382 4.88 24.93 2.35
C PRO A 382 4.07 25.37 1.13
N GLN A 383 4.67 25.30 -0.06
CA GLN A 383 4.12 25.76 -1.33
C GLN A 383 4.07 24.62 -2.37
N PRO A 384 3.15 24.69 -3.36
CA PRO A 384 3.04 23.71 -4.43
C PRO A 384 4.34 23.50 -5.19
N GLY A 385 4.59 22.25 -5.59
CA GLY A 385 5.81 21.80 -6.27
C GLY A 385 7.04 21.64 -5.38
N GLY A 386 6.95 22.01 -4.09
CA GLY A 386 8.06 21.90 -3.15
C GLY A 386 8.17 20.52 -2.50
N ASN A 387 9.40 20.13 -2.19
CA ASN A 387 9.72 19.01 -1.31
C ASN A 387 10.08 19.55 0.07
N TYR A 388 9.60 18.87 1.10
CA TYR A 388 9.70 19.29 2.49
C TYR A 388 10.02 18.12 3.39
N HIS A 389 10.64 18.43 4.52
CA HIS A 389 10.85 17.51 5.62
C HIS A 389 10.11 18.04 6.86
N MET A 390 9.40 17.15 7.53
CA MET A 390 8.69 17.42 8.78
C MET A 390 9.42 16.78 9.94
N ARG A 391 9.75 17.58 10.95
CA ARG A 391 10.16 17.14 12.29
C ARG A 391 9.07 17.53 13.27
N TYR A 392 8.58 16.59 14.04
CA TYR A 392 7.61 16.80 15.11
C TYR A 392 8.07 16.09 16.38
N GLU A 393 7.89 16.74 17.53
CA GLU A 393 8.19 16.17 18.84
C GLU A 393 7.06 16.51 19.81
N TYR A 394 6.59 15.51 20.54
CA TYR A 394 5.77 15.67 21.73
C TYR A 394 6.60 15.15 22.90
N ASP A 395 6.97 16.04 23.81
CA ASP A 395 8.01 15.80 24.83
C ASP A 395 7.50 16.22 26.21
N LEU A 396 7.19 15.24 27.06
CA LEU A 396 6.77 15.46 28.44
C LEU A 396 7.94 15.61 29.41
N ASP A 397 9.18 15.41 28.98
CA ASP A 397 10.36 15.73 29.79
C ASP A 397 10.64 17.23 29.76
N GLU A 398 10.43 17.85 28.60
CA GLU A 398 10.58 19.30 28.42
C GLU A 398 9.26 20.08 28.56
N ASP A 399 8.13 19.40 28.76
CA ASP A 399 6.78 19.98 28.73
C ASP A 399 6.51 20.74 27.42
N THR A 400 7.00 20.23 26.29
CA THR A 400 6.86 20.89 24.98
C THR A 400 6.25 20.01 23.88
N VAL A 401 5.54 20.66 22.97
CA VAL A 401 5.29 20.14 21.62
C VAL A 401 6.00 21.04 20.64
N PHE A 402 6.84 20.46 19.81
CA PHE A 402 7.64 21.13 18.81
C PHE A 402 7.29 20.61 17.42
N TYR A 403 7.26 21.50 16.43
CA TYR A 403 7.33 21.09 15.04
C TYR A 403 8.14 22.06 14.20
N ARG A 404 8.77 21.51 13.16
CA ARG A 404 9.51 22.25 12.16
C ARG A 404 9.33 21.64 10.79
N ILE A 405 9.04 22.50 9.81
CA ILE A 405 9.04 22.15 8.40
C ILE A 405 10.21 22.84 7.73
N THR A 406 11.05 22.06 7.04
CA THR A 406 12.17 22.55 6.22
C THR A 406 11.93 22.26 4.74
N GLY A 407 12.28 23.19 3.86
CA GLY A 407 12.17 23.02 2.42
C GLY A 407 13.41 22.40 1.78
N GLY A 408 13.31 22.13 0.47
CA GLY A 408 14.45 21.71 -0.35
C GLY A 408 15.60 22.71 -0.28
N GLY A 409 16.76 22.27 0.21
CA GLY A 409 17.91 23.13 0.50
C GLY A 409 18.10 23.44 2.00
N GLY A 410 17.25 22.91 2.89
CA GLY A 410 17.42 22.98 4.34
C GLY A 410 16.90 24.26 4.99
N ASN A 411 16.29 25.18 4.23
CA ASN A 411 15.70 26.39 4.78
C ASN A 411 14.47 26.07 5.64
N THR A 412 14.38 26.68 6.82
CA THR A 412 13.18 26.54 7.67
C THR A 412 12.03 27.33 7.08
N VAL A 413 10.91 26.64 6.83
CA VAL A 413 9.64 27.23 6.37
C VAL A 413 8.84 27.73 7.56
N VAL A 414 8.70 26.87 8.58
CA VAL A 414 8.03 27.19 9.84
C VAL A 414 8.66 26.35 10.96
N THR A 415 8.76 26.94 12.15
CA THR A 415 9.22 26.26 13.37
C THR A 415 8.44 26.83 14.56
N ARG A 416 7.90 25.97 15.42
CA ARG A 416 7.13 26.36 16.60
C ARG A 416 7.31 25.38 17.73
N ALA A 417 7.20 25.90 18.94
CA ALA A 417 7.14 25.15 20.18
C ALA A 417 5.97 25.67 21.02
N TYR A 418 5.28 24.78 21.72
CA TYR A 418 4.17 25.08 22.62
C TYR A 418 4.37 24.34 23.93
N ASN A 419 3.98 24.96 25.03
CA ASN A 419 4.03 24.30 26.33
C ASN A 419 2.83 23.37 26.48
N ILE A 420 3.09 22.15 26.89
CA ILE A 420 2.10 21.16 27.30
C ILE A 420 2.31 20.83 28.78
N ARG A 421 1.48 19.92 29.30
CA ARG A 421 1.63 19.39 30.65
C ARG A 421 1.38 17.90 30.62
N GLY A 422 2.09 17.19 31.48
CA GLY A 422 1.88 15.77 31.72
C GLY A 422 3.11 15.18 32.38
N THR A 423 3.06 13.89 32.64
CA THR A 423 4.23 13.14 33.11
C THR A 423 4.57 12.04 32.13
N THR A 424 3.58 11.22 31.79
CA THR A 424 3.68 10.11 30.86
C THR A 424 2.34 9.97 30.11
N PHE A 425 2.32 9.21 29.02
CA PHE A 425 1.10 8.76 28.36
C PHE A 425 1.13 7.24 28.17
N SER A 426 -0.02 6.62 28.36
CA SER A 426 -0.17 5.17 28.22
C SER A 426 -0.98 4.82 26.99
N THR A 427 -0.57 3.76 26.28
CA THR A 427 -1.19 3.37 25.01
C THR A 427 -0.85 1.94 24.60
N ALA A 428 -1.78 1.27 23.91
CA ALA A 428 -1.51 0.03 23.19
C ALA A 428 -1.30 0.23 21.68
N ARG A 429 -1.59 1.43 21.16
CA ARG A 429 -1.37 1.79 19.75
C ARG A 429 -1.41 3.29 19.51
N PHE A 430 -0.65 3.72 18.53
CA PHE A 430 -0.86 5.01 17.86
C PHE A 430 -1.26 4.78 16.41
N PHE A 431 -1.75 5.84 15.77
CA PHE A 431 -1.74 5.94 14.32
C PHE A 431 -1.27 7.32 13.90
N ILE A 432 -0.68 7.37 12.72
CA ILE A 432 -0.47 8.61 11.98
C ILE A 432 -1.21 8.50 10.66
N GLU A 433 -1.89 9.56 10.28
CA GLU A 433 -2.56 9.65 9.00
C GLU A 433 -2.00 10.81 8.18
N PHE A 434 -2.18 10.70 6.87
CA PHE A 434 -1.76 11.70 5.89
C PHE A 434 -2.95 12.04 4.99
N GLY A 435 -3.02 13.27 4.50
CA GLY A 435 -4.06 13.71 3.57
C GLY A 435 -5.43 13.93 4.20
N TYR A 436 -6.48 13.80 3.39
CA TYR A 436 -7.81 14.39 3.63
C TYR A 436 -8.84 13.39 4.17
N GLN A 437 -9.63 13.75 5.18
CA GLN A 437 -10.82 13.01 5.59
C GLN A 437 -12.10 13.69 5.06
N HIS A 438 -12.92 12.95 4.31
CA HIS A 438 -14.23 13.47 3.90
C HIS A 438 -15.20 13.47 5.07
N ALA A 439 -15.21 14.56 5.84
CA ALA A 439 -16.25 14.84 6.83
C ALA A 439 -17.19 15.93 6.32
N SER A 440 -18.50 15.73 6.46
CA SER A 440 -19.54 16.70 6.09
C SER A 440 -19.45 18.04 6.82
N GLU A 441 -18.67 18.10 7.91
CA GLU A 441 -18.58 19.25 8.82
C GLU A 441 -17.13 19.75 9.01
N GLY A 442 -16.17 19.26 8.22
CA GLY A 442 -14.75 19.55 8.38
C GLY A 442 -14.22 20.69 7.47
N PRO A 443 -13.37 21.60 7.97
CA PRO A 443 -12.66 22.60 7.16
C PRO A 443 -11.52 22.04 6.28
N GLU A 444 -11.42 20.71 6.15
CA GLU A 444 -10.35 20.03 5.42
C GLU A 444 -10.50 20.17 3.90
N ALA A 445 -9.37 20.28 3.22
CA ALA A 445 -9.27 20.41 1.77
C ALA A 445 -8.50 19.22 1.19
N TYR A 446 -8.81 18.88 -0.07
CA TYR A 446 -8.10 17.82 -0.77
C TYR A 446 -6.60 18.14 -0.92
N THR A 447 -5.76 17.11 -0.97
CA THR A 447 -4.30 17.21 -1.16
C THR A 447 -3.86 16.65 -2.53
N PRO A 448 -4.35 17.19 -3.66
CA PRO A 448 -4.15 16.60 -4.98
C PRO A 448 -2.67 16.60 -5.39
N GLY A 449 -2.15 15.42 -5.73
CA GLY A 449 -0.76 15.22 -6.16
C GLY A 449 0.27 15.27 -5.03
N TRP A 450 -0.16 15.26 -3.77
CA TRP A 450 0.77 15.22 -2.63
C TRP A 450 1.35 13.83 -2.46
N THR A 451 2.58 13.75 -1.97
CA THR A 451 3.22 12.48 -1.62
C THR A 451 3.83 12.56 -0.23
N PHE A 452 3.90 11.42 0.43
CA PHE A 452 4.52 11.28 1.75
C PHE A 452 5.50 10.10 1.71
N SER A 453 6.64 10.23 2.36
CA SER A 453 7.72 9.25 2.30
C SER A 453 8.60 9.26 3.54
N ASN A 454 9.39 8.21 3.74
CA ASN A 454 10.47 8.15 4.73
C ASN A 454 10.02 8.42 6.18
N LEU A 455 8.88 7.88 6.58
CA LEU A 455 8.36 8.03 7.94
C LEU A 455 9.24 7.29 8.94
N ARG A 456 9.57 7.98 10.03
CA ARG A 456 10.16 7.43 11.24
C ARG A 456 9.44 8.01 12.45
N ALA A 457 8.83 7.15 13.25
CA ALA A 457 8.25 7.50 14.53
C ALA A 457 9.00 6.78 15.65
N VAL A 458 9.40 7.50 16.69
CA VAL A 458 10.10 6.94 17.86
C VAL A 458 9.32 7.28 19.11
N PHE A 459 8.94 6.25 19.86
CA PHE A 459 8.29 6.36 21.15
C PHE A 459 9.29 6.02 22.25
N ILE A 460 9.54 6.98 23.13
CA ILE A 460 10.57 6.92 24.18
C ILE A 460 9.86 6.78 25.53
N PRO A 461 10.17 5.73 26.32
CA PRO A 461 9.58 5.45 27.63
C PRO A 461 9.65 6.59 28.64
#